data_AF-A0A7X9PAD1-F1
#
_entry.id   AF-A0A7X9PAD1-F1
#
_cell.length_a   1.000
_cell.length_b   1.000
_cell.length_c   1.000
_cell.angle_alpha   90.00
_cell.angle_beta   90.00
_cell.angle_gamma   90.00
#
_symmetry.space_group_name_H-M   'P 1'
#
loop_
_entity.id
_entity.type
_entity.pdbx_description
1 polymer ?
#
loop_
_entity_poly.entity_id
_entity_poly.type
_entity_poly.pdbx_seq_one_letter_code
_entity_poly.pdbx_strand_id
1 'polypeptide(L)'
;MDNRPCSLFLAFFFLFCVLLPTRAGIIYVNGNGATPPYTGQSWDHAFINIQDGINAAVADDEVWVAYGHYIERITLKNSVRVYGGFAGVETNRAQRPPFPRVSPDPYETRIDANKAGGTVTANNIIGAVLDGFTVEGANSSGGIVMSSSSTTITNCHITGNQGAGIIGGGNGPDRKPLVTANIIDYNYTGIQACYYGIITGNTISHNDGDGLLTCYYAAVTGNTISHNNGDGLKSCSPATISTNSISHNVSDGMQLCDNAVGSGNTISFNGQYGINSCAGAVLTSTVISDNTLGATYGRLSLISCLVTRNGGGLLSFNADGVAKVVNCTIAANTGDGLAFTGNGIFINNIIAFNKRGLVRTSGATLPSFSYNDVYGNITDTTAYDYVGLADQTGNAGNIKEDPLFANRASGDFHITGGPCVNTGDNNAVNTGDVDLDNAPRIQNGIVDMGCYETGNVTLPLSLFFSVQPGGGTAPVRLNPQPVVRVQDATGALVAHTGSITLSIKSGTGPAGATLLGTTTMPIINGRAVFWNLAVNKPGAGYVLTAVSDGLPSVDSQPFSTAANPWCDLNRDGLFTLADITYALRVWAGLDQPT
;
A
#
# COMPACT_ATOMS: atom_id res chain seq x y z
N MET A 1 19.47 -12.00 -92.74
CA MET A 1 19.55 -13.27 -92.00
C MET A 1 20.03 -12.94 -90.60
N ASP A 2 19.38 -13.56 -89.62
CA ASP A 2 19.69 -13.61 -88.19
C ASP A 2 19.42 -12.40 -87.26
N ASN A 3 18.38 -12.63 -86.44
CA ASN A 3 18.23 -12.36 -85.00
C ASN A 3 17.94 -10.93 -84.46
N ARG A 4 16.62 -10.63 -84.33
CA ARG A 4 15.81 -10.27 -83.13
C ARG A 4 16.50 -9.59 -81.89
N PRO A 5 15.76 -8.96 -80.94
CA PRO A 5 14.64 -8.00 -81.00
C PRO A 5 14.64 -6.93 -79.84
N CYS A 6 13.59 -6.08 -79.81
CA CYS A 6 12.82 -5.63 -78.63
C CYS A 6 13.42 -4.76 -77.50
N SER A 7 12.95 -3.50 -77.49
CA SER A 7 12.29 -2.78 -76.37
C SER A 7 12.86 -2.93 -74.95
N LEU A 8 13.55 -1.87 -74.52
CA LEU A 8 13.91 -1.57 -73.14
C LEU A 8 12.64 -1.22 -72.33
N PHE A 9 12.21 -2.11 -71.44
CA PHE A 9 11.23 -1.81 -70.38
C PHE A 9 12.00 -1.74 -69.05
N LEU A 10 12.10 -0.56 -68.47
CA LEU A 10 12.77 -0.31 -67.19
C LEU A 10 11.81 -0.71 -66.06
N ALA A 11 11.99 -1.89 -65.48
CA ALA A 11 11.25 -2.30 -64.29
C ALA A 11 11.92 -1.72 -63.03
N PHE A 12 11.34 -0.65 -62.47
CA PHE A 12 11.64 -0.19 -61.11
C PHE A 12 11.12 -1.25 -60.12
N PHE A 13 12.03 -2.02 -59.52
CA PHE A 13 11.71 -2.87 -58.38
C PHE A 13 11.58 -1.98 -57.14
N PHE A 14 10.37 -1.48 -56.85
CA PHE A 14 10.05 -0.94 -55.55
C PHE A 14 10.01 -2.11 -54.54
N LEU A 15 11.09 -2.27 -53.79
CA LEU A 15 11.09 -3.10 -52.59
C LEU A 15 10.20 -2.39 -51.55
N PHE A 16 8.91 -2.71 -51.58
CA PHE A 16 7.99 -2.37 -50.50
C PHE A 16 8.43 -3.19 -49.28
N CYS A 17 9.30 -2.61 -48.46
CA CYS A 17 9.57 -3.12 -47.12
C CYS A 17 8.28 -2.89 -46.32
N VAL A 18 7.37 -3.85 -46.38
CA VAL A 18 6.25 -3.93 -45.45
C VAL A 18 6.90 -4.16 -44.09
N LEU A 19 7.03 -3.08 -43.31
CA LEU A 19 7.19 -3.14 -41.87
C LEU A 19 5.93 -3.83 -41.32
N LEU A 20 5.89 -5.16 -41.41
CA LEU A 20 5.04 -5.96 -40.57
C LEU A 20 5.47 -5.62 -39.14
N PRO A 21 4.56 -5.27 -38.22
CA PRO A 21 4.94 -5.15 -36.83
C PRO A 21 5.60 -6.48 -36.43
N THR A 22 6.88 -6.43 -36.10
CA THR A 22 7.58 -7.57 -35.51
C THR A 22 6.81 -7.91 -34.25
N ARG A 23 6.04 -9.00 -34.28
CA ARG A 23 5.34 -9.47 -33.10
C ARG A 23 6.41 -9.74 -32.05
N ALA A 24 6.25 -9.18 -30.85
CA ALA A 24 7.06 -9.50 -29.68
C ALA A 24 7.34 -11.01 -29.63
N GLY A 25 8.63 -11.38 -29.64
CA GLY A 25 9.08 -12.75 -29.46
C GLY A 25 8.91 -13.19 -28.01
N ILE A 26 8.83 -14.50 -27.79
CA ILE A 26 8.89 -15.10 -26.46
C ILE A 26 10.18 -15.90 -26.38
N ILE A 27 10.98 -15.62 -25.35
CA ILE A 27 12.21 -16.33 -25.01
C ILE A 27 11.99 -17.09 -23.71
N TYR A 28 12.28 -18.39 -23.71
CA TYR A 28 12.03 -19.28 -22.59
C TYR A 28 13.31 -19.53 -21.77
N VAL A 29 13.17 -19.46 -20.44
CA VAL A 29 14.23 -19.77 -19.47
C VAL A 29 13.73 -20.81 -18.46
N ASN A 30 14.41 -21.94 -18.31
CA ASN A 30 14.09 -22.98 -17.35
C ASN A 30 15.37 -23.67 -16.84
N GLY A 31 15.81 -23.30 -15.63
CA GLY A 31 17.03 -23.85 -15.02
C GLY A 31 16.90 -25.31 -14.57
N ASN A 32 15.67 -25.85 -14.50
CA ASN A 32 15.38 -27.16 -13.91
C ASN A 32 14.93 -28.22 -14.94
N GLY A 33 14.52 -27.81 -16.15
CA GLY A 33 13.84 -28.70 -17.10
C GLY A 33 14.26 -28.57 -18.56
N ALA A 34 15.23 -27.72 -18.90
CA ALA A 34 15.68 -27.53 -20.28
C ALA A 34 16.63 -28.64 -20.76
N THR A 35 16.59 -28.96 -22.06
CA THR A 35 17.52 -29.89 -22.72
C THR A 35 18.28 -29.21 -23.87
N PRO A 36 19.57 -29.55 -24.09
CA PRO A 36 20.32 -29.01 -25.22
C PRO A 36 19.67 -29.33 -26.58
N PRO A 37 19.77 -28.43 -27.58
CA PRO A 37 20.45 -27.14 -27.53
C PRO A 37 19.62 -26.06 -26.81
N TYR A 38 20.26 -25.27 -25.95
CA TYR A 38 19.63 -24.16 -25.23
C TYR A 38 19.48 -22.94 -26.15
N THR A 39 18.33 -22.85 -26.84
CA THR A 39 18.07 -21.83 -27.85
C THR A 39 17.07 -20.77 -27.39
N GLY A 40 16.34 -21.04 -26.30
CA GLY A 40 15.28 -20.18 -25.79
C GLY A 40 14.00 -20.16 -26.63
N GLN A 41 13.86 -21.02 -27.64
CA GLN A 41 12.73 -21.00 -28.58
C GLN A 41 11.49 -21.78 -28.10
N SER A 42 11.65 -22.62 -27.08
CA SER A 42 10.57 -23.39 -26.46
C SER A 42 10.98 -23.75 -25.03
N TRP A 43 10.05 -24.28 -24.23
CA TRP A 43 10.36 -24.79 -22.90
C TRP A 43 11.37 -25.96 -22.92
N ASP A 44 11.26 -26.88 -23.88
CA ASP A 44 12.17 -28.04 -24.01
C ASP A 44 13.62 -27.61 -24.34
N HIS A 45 13.77 -26.49 -25.06
CA HIS A 45 15.05 -25.93 -25.47
C HIS A 45 15.31 -24.54 -24.86
N ALA A 46 14.79 -24.32 -23.65
CA ALA A 46 14.93 -23.06 -22.93
C ALA A 46 16.40 -22.76 -22.57
N PHE A 47 16.72 -21.49 -22.31
CA PHE A 47 17.97 -21.14 -21.65
C PHE A 47 17.94 -21.59 -20.18
N ILE A 48 19.09 -21.91 -19.61
CA ILE A 48 19.17 -22.32 -18.20
C ILE A 48 19.45 -21.15 -17.24
N ASN A 49 19.95 -20.02 -17.75
CA ASN A 49 20.19 -18.78 -17.00
C ASN A 49 19.25 -17.68 -17.50
N ILE A 50 18.79 -16.80 -16.61
CA ILE A 50 17.92 -15.67 -16.99
C ILE A 50 18.69 -14.68 -17.87
N GLN A 51 19.97 -14.42 -17.54
CA GLN A 51 20.76 -13.46 -18.31
C GLN A 51 20.94 -13.88 -19.79
N ASP A 52 21.05 -15.18 -20.07
CA ASP A 52 21.17 -15.68 -21.46
C ASP A 52 19.88 -15.41 -22.25
N GLY A 53 18.71 -15.60 -21.61
CA GLY A 53 17.42 -15.22 -22.19
C GLY A 53 17.30 -13.73 -22.46
N ILE A 54 17.72 -12.89 -21.52
CA ILE A 54 17.74 -11.41 -21.70
C ILE A 54 18.70 -11.00 -22.83
N ASN A 55 19.85 -11.66 -22.94
CA ASN A 55 20.84 -11.37 -23.99
C ASN A 55 20.28 -11.67 -25.39
N ALA A 56 19.55 -12.78 -25.53
CA ALA A 56 18.91 -13.20 -26.77
C ALA A 56 17.72 -12.32 -27.18
N ALA A 57 16.98 -11.78 -26.21
CA ALA A 57 15.83 -10.91 -26.45
C ALA A 57 16.21 -9.59 -27.13
N VAL A 58 15.35 -9.11 -28.04
CA VAL A 58 15.39 -7.75 -28.60
C VAL A 58 14.29 -6.88 -27.99
N ALA A 59 14.27 -5.58 -28.33
CA ALA A 59 13.25 -4.67 -27.82
C ALA A 59 11.85 -5.22 -28.10
N ASP A 60 10.97 -5.10 -27.10
CA ASP A 60 9.60 -5.60 -27.08
C ASP A 60 9.43 -7.12 -26.96
N ASP A 61 10.50 -7.90 -26.86
CA ASP A 61 10.41 -9.32 -26.53
C ASP A 61 10.03 -9.55 -25.06
N GLU A 62 9.49 -10.74 -24.81
CA GLU A 62 9.21 -11.26 -23.47
C GLU A 62 10.17 -12.39 -23.13
N VAL A 63 10.75 -12.35 -21.94
CA VAL A 63 11.52 -13.46 -21.36
C VAL A 63 10.65 -14.11 -20.29
N TRP A 64 10.23 -15.36 -20.52
CA TRP A 64 9.41 -16.13 -19.59
C TRP A 64 10.31 -17.09 -18.80
N VAL A 65 10.32 -16.93 -17.48
CA VAL A 65 11.21 -17.67 -16.59
C VAL A 65 10.41 -18.65 -15.74
N ALA A 66 10.73 -19.93 -15.86
CA ALA A 66 10.15 -20.97 -15.03
C ALA A 66 10.52 -20.78 -13.55
N TYR A 67 9.67 -21.23 -12.63
CA TYR A 67 9.95 -21.18 -11.20
C TYR A 67 11.22 -21.97 -10.87
N GLY A 68 11.95 -21.49 -9.88
CA GLY A 68 13.26 -22.02 -9.54
C GLY A 68 14.13 -21.02 -8.80
N HIS A 69 15.27 -21.50 -8.34
CA HIS A 69 16.29 -20.69 -7.66
C HIS A 69 17.45 -20.46 -8.60
N TYR A 70 17.58 -19.22 -9.07
CA TYR A 70 18.60 -18.78 -10.00
C TYR A 70 19.66 -17.99 -9.25
N ILE A 71 20.82 -18.62 -9.04
CA ILE A 71 21.97 -17.96 -8.40
C ILE A 71 22.71 -17.18 -9.49
N GLU A 72 22.27 -15.95 -9.71
CA GLU A 72 22.82 -15.08 -10.74
C GLU A 72 22.57 -13.60 -10.42
N ARG A 73 23.18 -12.73 -11.24
CA ARG A 73 22.91 -11.29 -11.23
C ARG A 73 22.57 -10.89 -12.65
N ILE A 74 21.44 -10.21 -12.82
CA ILE A 74 20.92 -9.88 -14.15
C ILE A 74 20.99 -8.39 -14.45
N THR A 75 21.14 -8.06 -15.72
CA THR A 75 21.07 -6.70 -16.26
C THR A 75 19.94 -6.63 -17.27
N LEU A 76 18.93 -5.80 -16.98
CA LEU A 76 17.78 -5.60 -17.84
C LEU A 76 18.17 -4.84 -19.11
N LYS A 77 17.40 -5.09 -20.18
CA LYS A 77 17.62 -4.52 -21.52
C LYS A 77 16.45 -3.63 -21.92
N ASN A 78 16.73 -2.64 -22.76
CA ASN A 78 15.73 -1.67 -23.23
C ASN A 78 14.49 -2.35 -23.82
N SER A 79 13.31 -1.97 -23.33
CA SER A 79 12.01 -2.50 -23.74
C SER A 79 11.84 -4.03 -23.67
N VAL A 80 12.70 -4.75 -22.94
CA VAL A 80 12.53 -6.20 -22.71
C VAL A 80 11.68 -6.41 -21.45
N ARG A 81 10.70 -7.31 -21.54
CA ARG A 81 9.81 -7.65 -20.42
C ARG A 81 10.19 -9.00 -19.86
N VAL A 82 10.59 -9.06 -18.60
CA VAL A 82 11.03 -10.29 -17.93
C VAL A 82 9.95 -10.69 -16.93
N TYR A 83 9.40 -11.88 -17.10
CA TYR A 83 8.27 -12.40 -16.32
C TYR A 83 8.67 -13.70 -15.60
N GLY A 84 8.46 -13.73 -14.29
CA GLY A 84 8.79 -14.86 -13.41
C GLY A 84 7.56 -15.65 -12.97
N GLY A 85 7.78 -16.93 -12.70
CA GLY A 85 6.87 -17.85 -12.04
C GLY A 85 5.97 -18.63 -12.97
N PHE A 86 6.53 -19.06 -14.09
CA PHE A 86 5.94 -20.04 -14.98
C PHE A 86 6.22 -21.46 -14.49
N ALA A 87 5.33 -22.41 -14.75
CA ALA A 87 5.55 -23.83 -14.54
C ALA A 87 6.44 -24.47 -15.61
N GLY A 88 6.68 -23.77 -16.73
CA GLY A 88 7.50 -24.26 -17.83
C GLY A 88 6.71 -25.06 -18.87
N VAL A 89 5.39 -24.83 -18.95
CA VAL A 89 4.48 -25.51 -19.88
C VAL A 89 3.51 -24.54 -20.57
N GLU A 90 3.56 -23.27 -20.21
CA GLU A 90 2.62 -22.26 -20.66
C GLU A 90 2.84 -21.88 -22.13
N THR A 91 1.73 -21.68 -22.82
CA THR A 91 1.64 -21.17 -24.19
C THR A 91 1.13 -19.72 -24.24
N ASN A 92 0.67 -19.18 -23.10
CA ASN A 92 0.20 -17.81 -22.95
C ASN A 92 0.59 -17.25 -21.58
N ARG A 93 1.01 -15.96 -21.50
CA ARG A 93 1.34 -15.28 -20.25
C ARG A 93 0.20 -15.32 -19.22
N ALA A 94 -1.05 -15.29 -19.66
CA ALA A 94 -2.21 -15.35 -18.77
C ALA A 94 -2.40 -16.72 -18.08
N GLN A 95 -1.70 -17.77 -18.52
CA GLN A 95 -1.66 -19.06 -17.83
C GLN A 95 -0.75 -19.03 -16.60
N ARG A 96 0.10 -18.00 -16.48
CA ARG A 96 0.91 -17.75 -15.29
C ARG A 96 -0.02 -17.56 -14.07
N PRO A 97 0.29 -18.18 -12.91
CA PRO A 97 -0.47 -17.98 -11.69
C PRO A 97 -0.68 -16.49 -11.37
N PRO A 98 -1.90 -16.08 -10.98
CA PRO A 98 -2.22 -14.69 -10.71
C PRO A 98 -1.52 -14.17 -9.45
N PHE A 99 -1.38 -12.85 -9.36
CA PHE A 99 -0.85 -12.14 -8.19
C PHE A 99 -1.97 -11.47 -7.39
N PRO A 100 -1.77 -11.21 -6.08
CA PRO A 100 -0.62 -11.63 -5.27
C PRO A 100 -0.62 -13.14 -5.01
N ARG A 101 0.56 -13.71 -4.80
CA ARG A 101 0.74 -15.15 -4.57
C ARG A 101 0.70 -15.47 -3.07
N VAL A 102 0.26 -16.68 -2.74
CA VAL A 102 0.25 -17.16 -1.35
C VAL A 102 1.69 -17.36 -0.86
N SER A 103 1.93 -17.18 0.44
CA SER A 103 3.21 -17.49 1.07
C SER A 103 3.13 -18.85 1.79
N PRO A 104 4.08 -19.77 1.59
CA PRO A 104 5.17 -19.73 0.59
C PRO A 104 4.64 -19.88 -0.85
N ASP A 105 5.31 -19.23 -1.81
CA ASP A 105 4.90 -19.27 -3.22
C ASP A 105 5.37 -20.58 -3.90
N PRO A 106 4.46 -21.46 -4.35
CA PRO A 106 4.86 -22.70 -5.03
C PRO A 106 5.42 -22.46 -6.45
N TYR A 107 5.26 -21.27 -7.01
CA TYR A 107 5.75 -20.87 -8.33
C TYR A 107 6.84 -19.80 -8.23
N GLU A 108 7.54 -19.76 -7.11
CA GLU A 108 8.54 -18.73 -6.82
C GLU A 108 9.70 -18.78 -7.81
N THR A 109 10.00 -17.64 -8.43
CA THR A 109 11.20 -17.47 -9.26
C THR A 109 12.15 -16.54 -8.53
N ARG A 110 13.19 -17.13 -7.94
CA ARG A 110 14.16 -16.42 -7.10
C ARG A 110 15.39 -16.06 -7.92
N ILE A 111 15.75 -14.79 -7.93
CA ILE A 111 17.05 -14.29 -8.38
C ILE A 111 17.87 -13.99 -7.14
N ASP A 112 18.97 -14.70 -6.96
CA ASP A 112 19.81 -14.62 -5.78
C ASP A 112 21.24 -14.24 -6.17
N ALA A 113 21.66 -13.06 -5.72
CA ALA A 113 23.00 -12.56 -6.00
C ALA A 113 24.11 -13.21 -5.16
N ASN A 114 23.76 -14.11 -4.23
CA ASN A 114 24.69 -14.86 -3.37
C ASN A 114 25.74 -13.96 -2.70
N LYS A 115 25.25 -12.87 -2.10
CA LYS A 115 26.04 -11.84 -1.38
C LYS A 115 27.03 -11.07 -2.26
N ALA A 116 26.78 -10.95 -3.56
CA ALA A 116 27.66 -10.24 -4.49
C ALA A 116 26.93 -9.14 -5.28
N GLY A 117 27.40 -7.89 -5.20
CA GLY A 117 26.85 -6.79 -5.99
C GLY A 117 25.33 -6.58 -5.83
N GLY A 118 24.71 -5.91 -6.80
CA GLY A 118 23.25 -5.83 -6.90
C GLY A 118 22.68 -6.99 -7.72
N THR A 119 21.49 -7.45 -7.34
CA THR A 119 20.85 -8.64 -7.92
C THR A 119 20.28 -8.37 -9.31
N VAL A 120 19.56 -7.25 -9.48
CA VAL A 120 19.01 -6.79 -10.75
C VAL A 120 19.53 -5.39 -11.04
N THR A 121 20.08 -5.16 -12.23
CA THR A 121 20.56 -3.83 -12.65
C THR A 121 19.77 -3.32 -13.86
N ALA A 122 19.32 -2.07 -13.80
CA ALA A 122 18.71 -1.34 -14.90
C ALA A 122 19.41 0.01 -15.08
N ASN A 123 20.30 0.11 -16.05
CA ASN A 123 21.12 1.31 -16.24
C ASN A 123 20.88 1.94 -17.61
N ASN A 124 20.38 3.18 -17.62
CA ASN A 124 20.13 3.98 -18.81
C ASN A 124 19.19 3.30 -19.83
N ILE A 125 18.19 2.56 -19.33
CA ILE A 125 17.18 1.86 -20.15
C ILE A 125 15.78 2.44 -19.93
N ILE A 126 14.93 2.27 -20.94
CA ILE A 126 13.52 2.65 -20.92
C ILE A 126 12.63 1.44 -21.22
N GLY A 127 11.42 1.43 -20.64
CA GLY A 127 10.38 0.47 -21.00
C GLY A 127 10.62 -0.98 -20.59
N ALA A 128 11.67 -1.28 -19.83
CA ALA A 128 11.90 -2.61 -19.29
C ALA A 128 10.85 -2.94 -18.21
N VAL A 129 10.49 -4.21 -18.10
CA VAL A 129 9.57 -4.72 -17.07
C VAL A 129 10.24 -5.87 -16.32
N LEU A 130 10.18 -5.84 -15.00
CA LEU A 130 10.45 -6.97 -14.12
C LEU A 130 9.17 -7.29 -13.36
N ASP A 131 8.64 -8.49 -13.56
CA ASP A 131 7.35 -8.89 -13.00
C ASP A 131 7.38 -10.30 -12.42
N GLY A 132 7.07 -10.45 -11.12
CA GLY A 132 6.81 -11.75 -10.52
C GLY A 132 8.05 -12.51 -10.04
N PHE A 133 9.06 -11.78 -9.56
CA PHE A 133 10.31 -12.36 -9.05
C PHE A 133 10.47 -12.13 -7.55
N THR A 134 11.08 -13.10 -6.88
CA THR A 134 11.77 -12.85 -5.62
C THR A 134 13.19 -12.38 -5.92
N VAL A 135 13.60 -11.24 -5.36
CA VAL A 135 14.92 -10.62 -5.60
C VAL A 135 15.66 -10.50 -4.27
N GLU A 136 16.77 -11.22 -4.14
CA GLU A 136 17.47 -11.35 -2.85
C GLU A 136 18.99 -11.47 -2.98
N GLY A 137 19.64 -11.55 -1.82
CA GLY A 137 21.04 -11.91 -1.72
C GLY A 137 22.01 -10.82 -2.18
N ALA A 138 21.55 -9.61 -2.47
CA ALA A 138 22.46 -8.52 -2.80
C ALA A 138 23.35 -8.15 -1.61
N ASN A 139 24.56 -7.65 -1.91
CA ASN A 139 25.36 -6.97 -0.91
C ASN A 139 24.83 -5.52 -0.69
N SER A 140 25.66 -4.65 -0.13
CA SER A 140 25.32 -3.23 0.08
C SER A 140 24.94 -2.44 -1.19
N SER A 141 25.12 -3.02 -2.39
CA SER A 141 24.69 -2.41 -3.66
C SER A 141 23.17 -2.35 -3.81
N GLY A 142 22.41 -3.20 -3.10
CA GLY A 142 20.95 -3.24 -3.14
C GLY A 142 20.36 -4.29 -4.10
N GLY A 143 19.12 -4.70 -3.86
CA GLY A 143 18.44 -5.77 -4.61
C GLY A 143 18.22 -5.41 -6.08
N ILE A 144 17.50 -4.31 -6.32
CA ILE A 144 17.27 -3.76 -7.65
C ILE A 144 17.92 -2.39 -7.76
N VAL A 145 18.89 -2.26 -8.65
CA VAL A 145 19.68 -1.04 -8.87
C VAL A 145 19.25 -0.36 -10.16
N MET A 146 18.64 0.81 -10.03
CA MET A 146 18.17 1.62 -11.15
C MET A 146 18.98 2.91 -11.30
N SER A 147 19.54 3.12 -12.49
CA SER A 147 20.29 4.34 -12.81
C SER A 147 19.76 4.97 -14.08
N SER A 148 19.14 6.15 -13.98
CA SER A 148 18.54 6.86 -15.11
C SER A 148 17.60 5.97 -15.94
N SER A 149 16.71 5.20 -15.30
CA SER A 149 15.83 4.24 -15.99
C SER A 149 14.34 4.50 -15.79
N SER A 150 13.48 4.00 -16.69
CA SER A 150 12.00 4.01 -16.53
C SER A 150 11.41 2.61 -16.36
N THR A 151 12.17 1.73 -15.70
CA THR A 151 11.79 0.33 -15.49
C THR A 151 10.50 0.22 -14.66
N THR A 152 9.61 -0.68 -15.07
CA THR A 152 8.47 -1.11 -14.25
C THR A 152 8.88 -2.31 -13.42
N ILE A 153 8.73 -2.21 -12.10
CA ILE A 153 8.94 -3.29 -11.14
C ILE A 153 7.59 -3.59 -10.52
N THR A 154 7.06 -4.78 -10.75
CA THR A 154 5.74 -5.13 -10.27
C THR A 154 5.61 -6.57 -9.81
N ASN A 155 4.72 -6.82 -8.85
CA ASN A 155 4.44 -8.18 -8.36
C ASN A 155 5.68 -8.93 -7.83
N CYS A 156 6.73 -8.21 -7.44
CA CYS A 156 7.97 -8.79 -6.96
C CYS A 156 8.00 -8.84 -5.43
N HIS A 157 8.74 -9.81 -4.88
CA HIS A 157 9.12 -9.88 -3.48
C HIS A 157 10.61 -9.51 -3.36
N ILE A 158 10.91 -8.33 -2.87
CA ILE A 158 12.29 -7.85 -2.73
C ILE A 158 12.71 -8.00 -1.27
N THR A 159 13.58 -8.97 -1.00
CA THR A 159 13.86 -9.40 0.38
C THR A 159 15.30 -9.82 0.64
N GLY A 160 15.72 -9.75 1.91
CA GLY A 160 17.00 -10.29 2.36
C GLY A 160 18.25 -9.63 1.74
N ASN A 161 18.16 -8.38 1.28
CA ASN A 161 19.27 -7.66 0.68
C ASN A 161 20.03 -6.83 1.74
N GLN A 162 21.37 -6.88 1.73
CA GLN A 162 22.20 -6.10 2.68
C GLN A 162 22.23 -4.60 2.38
N GLY A 163 21.82 -4.20 1.18
CA GLY A 163 21.56 -2.81 0.79
C GLY A 163 20.06 -2.52 0.75
N ALA A 164 19.68 -1.43 0.08
CA ALA A 164 18.26 -1.17 -0.13
C ALA A 164 17.62 -2.24 -1.01
N GLY A 165 16.36 -2.59 -0.78
CA GLY A 165 15.62 -3.50 -1.66
C GLY A 165 15.59 -2.95 -3.08
N ILE A 166 15.22 -1.68 -3.23
CA ILE A 166 15.31 -0.94 -4.49
C ILE A 166 16.14 0.31 -4.27
N ILE A 167 17.12 0.57 -5.13
CA ILE A 167 17.95 1.77 -5.08
C ILE A 167 18.02 2.50 -6.41
N GLY A 168 18.00 3.83 -6.34
CA GLY A 168 18.14 4.72 -7.49
C GLY A 168 16.83 4.90 -8.26
N GLY A 169 16.91 5.48 -9.46
CA GLY A 169 15.70 5.84 -10.19
C GLY A 169 15.93 6.57 -11.52
N GLY A 170 15.02 7.50 -11.80
CA GLY A 170 14.97 8.30 -13.02
C GLY A 170 16.03 9.38 -13.13
N ASN A 171 16.05 10.06 -14.27
CA ASN A 171 16.84 11.28 -14.48
C ASN A 171 16.02 12.29 -15.30
N GLY A 172 14.93 12.77 -14.68
CA GLY A 172 13.99 13.71 -15.28
C GLY A 172 12.59 13.13 -15.54
N PRO A 173 11.65 13.97 -16.01
CA PRO A 173 10.24 13.61 -16.16
C PRO A 173 9.96 12.55 -17.24
N ASP A 174 10.88 12.33 -18.18
CA ASP A 174 10.72 11.33 -19.25
C ASP A 174 11.26 9.95 -18.85
N ARG A 175 11.85 9.83 -17.65
CA ARG A 175 12.45 8.59 -17.15
C ARG A 175 11.93 8.30 -15.75
N LYS A 176 10.65 7.93 -15.64
CA LYS A 176 9.97 7.65 -14.37
C LYS A 176 9.86 6.13 -14.14
N PRO A 177 10.60 5.55 -13.19
CA PRO A 177 10.34 4.19 -12.76
C PRO A 177 8.91 4.05 -12.21
N LEU A 178 8.28 2.90 -12.45
CA LEU A 178 7.03 2.51 -11.81
C LEU A 178 7.31 1.34 -10.87
N VAL A 179 7.17 1.56 -9.57
CA VAL A 179 7.29 0.52 -8.54
C VAL A 179 5.89 0.26 -7.98
N THR A 180 5.29 -0.87 -8.32
CA THR A 180 3.89 -1.14 -7.96
C THR A 180 3.56 -2.58 -7.61
N ALA A 181 2.68 -2.79 -6.62
CA ALA A 181 2.22 -4.11 -6.20
C ALA A 181 3.35 -5.05 -5.76
N ASN A 182 4.40 -4.49 -5.14
CA ASN A 182 5.53 -5.27 -4.62
C ASN A 182 5.43 -5.46 -3.10
N ILE A 183 6.02 -6.55 -2.62
CA ILE A 183 6.34 -6.76 -1.20
C ILE A 183 7.83 -6.48 -1.03
N ILE A 184 8.18 -5.59 -0.12
CA ILE A 184 9.57 -5.14 0.10
C ILE A 184 9.88 -5.22 1.58
N ASP A 185 10.61 -6.26 1.99
CA ASP A 185 10.86 -6.55 3.39
C ASP A 185 12.24 -7.10 3.70
N TYR A 186 12.68 -7.02 4.96
CA TYR A 186 13.96 -7.58 5.40
C TYR A 186 15.18 -7.14 4.58
N ASN A 187 15.16 -5.91 4.06
CA ASN A 187 16.31 -5.26 3.44
C ASN A 187 16.91 -4.24 4.42
N TYR A 188 18.07 -3.68 4.09
CA TYR A 188 18.60 -2.58 4.90
C TYR A 188 17.70 -1.34 4.86
N THR A 189 17.28 -0.92 3.67
CA THR A 189 16.22 0.08 3.46
C THR A 189 15.22 -0.52 2.48
N GLY A 190 13.93 -0.23 2.60
CA GLY A 190 12.96 -0.78 1.64
C GLY A 190 13.22 -0.25 0.23
N ILE A 191 13.01 1.05 0.05
CA ILE A 191 13.29 1.76 -1.20
C ILE A 191 14.13 3.01 -0.91
N GLN A 192 15.21 3.20 -1.66
CA GLN A 192 16.09 4.36 -1.56
C GLN A 192 16.21 5.07 -2.93
N ALA A 193 16.05 6.39 -2.95
CA ALA A 193 16.42 7.25 -4.08
C ALA A 193 15.68 7.00 -5.42
N CYS A 194 14.37 6.71 -5.39
CA CYS A 194 13.52 6.64 -6.60
C CYS A 194 13.19 8.02 -7.21
N TYR A 195 14.20 8.65 -7.83
CA TYR A 195 14.08 9.94 -8.53
C TYR A 195 12.96 9.93 -9.57
N TYR A 196 12.03 10.90 -9.48
CA TYR A 196 10.86 11.05 -10.36
C TYR A 196 9.94 9.82 -10.45
N GLY A 197 10.13 8.82 -9.59
CA GLY A 197 9.43 7.55 -9.65
C GLY A 197 7.98 7.64 -9.17
N ILE A 198 7.16 6.71 -9.66
CA ILE A 198 5.83 6.44 -9.14
C ILE A 198 5.92 5.19 -8.27
N ILE A 199 5.60 5.33 -6.99
CA ILE A 199 5.67 4.27 -5.98
C ILE A 199 4.24 4.08 -5.48
N THR A 200 3.58 3.00 -5.92
CA THR A 200 2.15 2.83 -5.66
C THR A 200 1.70 1.42 -5.34
N GLY A 201 0.87 1.26 -4.31
CA GLY A 201 0.30 -0.04 -3.96
C GLY A 201 1.33 -1.07 -3.48
N ASN A 202 2.45 -0.64 -2.91
CA ASN A 202 3.46 -1.55 -2.37
C ASN A 202 3.22 -1.79 -0.87
N THR A 203 3.63 -2.97 -0.39
CA THR A 203 3.78 -3.27 1.03
C THR A 203 5.27 -3.22 1.39
N ILE A 204 5.66 -2.28 2.24
CA ILE A 204 7.05 -2.03 2.64
C ILE A 204 7.17 -2.24 4.14
N SER A 205 7.89 -3.27 4.58
CA SER A 205 7.92 -3.60 6.00
C SER A 205 9.16 -4.31 6.50
N HIS A 206 9.41 -4.30 7.80
CA HIS A 206 10.48 -5.09 8.43
C HIS A 206 11.88 -4.85 7.85
N ASN A 207 12.14 -3.64 7.32
CA ASN A 207 13.47 -3.25 6.88
C ASN A 207 14.28 -2.72 8.09
N ASP A 208 15.60 -2.91 8.07
CA ASP A 208 16.49 -2.54 9.17
C ASP A 208 16.66 -1.02 9.36
N GLY A 209 16.33 -0.24 8.35
CA GLY A 209 16.33 1.22 8.32
C GLY A 209 14.98 1.74 7.88
N ASP A 210 14.96 2.83 7.11
CA ASP A 210 13.72 3.45 6.65
C ASP A 210 12.94 2.50 5.70
N GLY A 211 11.61 2.56 5.75
CA GLY A 211 10.78 1.88 4.76
C GLY A 211 10.98 2.51 3.39
N LEU A 212 10.75 3.82 3.31
CA LEU A 212 10.89 4.58 2.08
C LEU A 212 11.74 5.83 2.31
N LEU A 213 12.94 5.84 1.74
CA LEU A 213 13.80 7.01 1.65
C LEU A 213 13.68 7.61 0.25
N THR A 214 12.66 8.45 0.06
CA THR A 214 12.42 9.11 -1.23
C THR A 214 13.34 10.28 -1.49
N CYS A 215 13.67 10.47 -2.77
CA CYS A 215 14.45 11.60 -3.26
C CYS A 215 13.89 12.09 -4.61
N TYR A 216 13.76 13.41 -4.72
CA TYR A 216 13.46 14.27 -5.87
C TYR A 216 12.19 13.95 -6.68
N TYR A 217 11.09 14.68 -6.40
CA TYR A 217 9.85 14.71 -7.19
C TYR A 217 9.15 13.34 -7.37
N ALA A 218 9.25 12.46 -6.38
CA ALA A 218 8.55 11.18 -6.39
C ALA A 218 7.05 11.34 -6.11
N ALA A 219 6.24 10.46 -6.70
CA ALA A 219 4.84 10.26 -6.38
C ALA A 219 4.68 8.98 -5.56
N VAL A 220 4.26 9.13 -4.30
CA VAL A 220 4.10 8.03 -3.34
C VAL A 220 2.63 7.91 -2.99
N THR A 221 1.95 6.90 -3.53
CA THR A 221 0.49 6.80 -3.42
C THR A 221 0.03 5.41 -2.99
N GLY A 222 -0.87 5.32 -2.01
CA GLY A 222 -1.56 4.04 -1.74
C GLY A 222 -0.65 2.92 -1.23
N ASN A 223 0.50 3.25 -0.61
CA ASN A 223 1.41 2.23 -0.06
C ASN A 223 1.07 1.92 1.39
N THR A 224 1.33 0.68 1.80
CA THR A 224 1.33 0.25 3.20
C THR A 224 2.77 0.17 3.69
N ILE A 225 3.15 1.03 4.64
CA ILE A 225 4.51 1.12 5.15
C ILE A 225 4.51 0.87 6.64
N SER A 226 5.12 -0.22 7.10
CA SER A 226 5.03 -0.56 8.53
C SER A 226 6.18 -1.39 9.08
N HIS A 227 6.36 -1.39 10.40
CA HIS A 227 7.32 -2.26 11.09
C HIS A 227 8.77 -2.10 10.61
N ASN A 228 9.14 -0.93 10.09
CA ASN A 228 10.52 -0.63 9.75
C ASN A 228 11.25 -0.08 10.99
N ASN A 229 12.54 -0.39 11.11
CA ASN A 229 13.36 0.04 12.25
C ASN A 229 13.75 1.54 12.16
N GLY A 230 13.67 2.13 10.97
CA GLY A 230 13.81 3.58 10.75
C GLY A 230 12.47 4.31 10.65
N ASP A 231 12.45 5.38 9.87
CA ASP A 231 11.22 6.11 9.55
C ASP A 231 10.35 5.29 8.59
N GLY A 232 9.02 5.47 8.64
CA GLY A 232 8.14 4.91 7.63
C GLY A 232 8.46 5.50 6.25
N LEU A 233 8.31 6.81 6.14
CA LEU A 233 8.63 7.56 4.93
C LEU A 233 9.47 8.78 5.26
N LYS A 234 10.63 8.88 4.62
CA LYS A 234 11.49 10.04 4.66
C LYS A 234 11.58 10.69 3.27
N SER A 235 11.24 11.97 3.20
CA SER A 235 11.29 12.78 1.98
C SER A 235 12.27 13.94 2.14
N CYS A 236 13.43 13.82 1.49
CA CYS A 236 14.48 14.84 1.48
C CYS A 236 14.40 15.76 0.24
N SER A 237 13.19 15.96 -0.28
CA SER A 237 12.92 16.75 -1.48
C SER A 237 11.41 17.02 -1.62
N PRO A 238 10.98 17.90 -2.53
CA PRO A 238 9.57 17.99 -2.89
C PRO A 238 9.07 16.64 -3.42
N ALA A 239 7.98 16.14 -2.83
CA ALA A 239 7.32 14.90 -3.22
C ALA A 239 5.81 15.06 -3.04
N THR A 240 5.05 14.29 -3.83
CA THR A 240 3.60 14.14 -3.66
C THR A 240 3.33 12.83 -2.92
N ILE A 241 2.71 12.91 -1.75
CA ILE A 241 2.53 11.79 -0.83
C ILE A 241 1.05 11.66 -0.48
N SER A 242 0.36 10.69 -1.07
CA SER A 242 -1.09 10.60 -0.91
C SER A 242 -1.59 9.20 -0.55
N THR A 243 -2.66 9.12 0.24
CA THR A 243 -3.38 7.87 0.53
C THR A 243 -2.51 6.73 1.05
N ASN A 244 -1.38 7.02 1.71
CA ASN A 244 -0.51 6.00 2.29
C ASN A 244 -0.97 5.64 3.70
N SER A 245 -0.83 4.37 4.07
CA SER A 245 -1.02 3.86 5.42
C SER A 245 0.35 3.59 6.05
N ILE A 246 0.74 4.40 7.03
CA ILE A 246 2.08 4.37 7.63
C ILE A 246 1.96 4.08 9.12
N SER A 247 2.45 2.93 9.58
CA SER A 247 2.26 2.57 10.98
C SER A 247 3.34 1.66 11.58
N HIS A 248 3.43 1.65 12.91
CA HIS A 248 4.32 0.71 13.64
C HIS A 248 5.80 0.79 13.24
N ASN A 249 6.26 1.91 12.68
CA ASN A 249 7.68 2.13 12.45
C ASN A 249 8.33 2.57 13.77
N VAL A 250 9.57 2.16 14.00
CA VAL A 250 10.27 2.42 15.27
C VAL A 250 10.58 3.92 15.44
N SER A 251 10.83 4.64 14.34
CA SER A 251 11.11 6.08 14.34
C SER A 251 9.85 6.88 13.96
N ASP A 252 9.98 7.90 13.10
CA ASP A 252 8.87 8.74 12.67
C ASP A 252 7.99 8.00 11.67
N GLY A 253 6.69 8.29 11.66
CA GLY A 253 5.82 7.86 10.56
C GLY A 253 6.27 8.51 9.26
N MET A 254 6.30 9.84 9.24
CA MET A 254 6.79 10.63 8.12
C MET A 254 7.81 11.68 8.55
N GLN A 255 8.98 11.69 7.91
CA GLN A 255 9.94 12.78 7.99
C GLN A 255 9.94 13.60 6.67
N LEU A 256 9.55 14.88 6.74
CA LEU A 256 9.33 15.74 5.58
C LEU A 256 10.28 16.95 5.57
N CYS A 257 11.21 16.98 4.63
CA CYS A 257 12.33 17.92 4.67
C CYS A 257 12.44 18.93 3.53
N ASP A 258 11.51 18.99 2.57
CA ASP A 258 11.57 19.99 1.48
C ASP A 258 10.21 20.24 0.80
N ASN A 259 9.30 20.96 1.48
CA ASN A 259 8.01 21.40 0.90
C ASN A 259 7.19 20.29 0.25
N ALA A 260 7.20 19.08 0.83
CA ALA A 260 6.38 17.98 0.36
C ALA A 260 4.88 18.34 0.48
N VAL A 261 4.08 17.85 -0.46
CA VAL A 261 2.64 18.03 -0.46
C VAL A 261 1.98 16.67 -0.33
N GLY A 262 0.98 16.56 0.55
CA GLY A 262 0.30 15.30 0.75
C GLY A 262 -1.18 15.41 1.07
N SER A 263 -1.89 14.31 0.84
CA SER A 263 -3.34 14.24 1.02
C SER A 263 -3.81 12.84 1.40
N GLY A 264 -4.76 12.70 2.32
CA GLY A 264 -5.41 11.40 2.57
C GLY A 264 -4.53 10.36 3.27
N ASN A 265 -3.40 10.74 3.86
CA ASN A 265 -2.51 9.77 4.52
C ASN A 265 -3.07 9.39 5.89
N THR A 266 -2.85 8.13 6.29
CA THR A 266 -3.13 7.65 7.65
C THR A 266 -1.82 7.27 8.32
N ILE A 267 -1.51 7.88 9.46
CA ILE A 267 -0.23 7.77 10.14
C ILE A 267 -0.47 7.42 11.61
N SER A 268 -0.12 6.19 12.01
CA SER A 268 -0.45 5.73 13.36
C SER A 268 0.53 4.77 14.02
N PHE A 269 0.55 4.75 15.34
CA PHE A 269 1.35 3.80 16.13
C PHE A 269 2.86 3.84 15.86
N ASN A 270 3.40 4.96 15.40
CA ASN A 270 4.85 5.09 15.19
C ASN A 270 5.56 5.46 16.49
N GLY A 271 6.80 4.96 16.65
CA GLY A 271 7.56 5.00 17.89
C GLY A 271 8.05 6.40 18.28
N GLN A 272 8.11 7.35 17.33
CA GLN A 272 8.40 8.76 17.58
C GLN A 272 7.26 9.67 17.12
N TYR A 273 7.50 10.61 16.21
CA TYR A 273 6.47 11.50 15.70
C TYR A 273 5.65 10.78 14.63
N GLY A 274 4.35 11.03 14.57
CA GLY A 274 3.58 10.73 13.36
C GLY A 274 4.19 11.51 12.19
N ILE A 275 4.43 12.81 12.38
CA ILE A 275 5.09 13.65 11.38
C ILE A 275 6.19 14.51 12.01
N ASN A 276 7.37 14.47 11.40
CA ASN A 276 8.50 15.32 11.70
C ASN A 276 8.88 16.16 10.46
N SER A 277 8.55 17.46 10.46
CA SER A 277 8.68 18.30 9.27
C SER A 277 9.78 19.36 9.36
N CYS A 278 10.94 19.07 8.77
CA CYS A 278 12.07 20.00 8.79
C CYS A 278 11.97 21.17 7.78
N ALA A 279 10.92 21.24 6.95
CA ALA A 279 10.66 22.30 5.97
C ALA A 279 9.16 22.58 5.74
N GLY A 280 8.81 23.41 4.75
CA GLY A 280 7.45 23.93 4.50
C GLY A 280 6.45 22.94 3.90
N ALA A 281 6.26 21.76 4.50
CA ALA A 281 5.32 20.76 4.00
C ALA A 281 3.86 21.18 4.18
N VAL A 282 3.00 20.77 3.24
CA VAL A 282 1.54 20.99 3.31
C VAL A 282 0.83 19.65 3.23
N LEU A 283 0.06 19.32 4.26
CA LEU A 283 -0.74 18.11 4.29
C LEU A 283 -2.21 18.44 4.43
N THR A 284 -3.00 17.76 3.63
CA THR A 284 -4.45 17.88 3.60
C THR A 284 -5.10 16.56 3.98
N SER A 285 -6.29 16.59 4.56
CA SER A 285 -7.12 15.39 4.82
C SER A 285 -6.32 14.21 5.39
N THR A 286 -5.40 14.48 6.31
CA THR A 286 -4.45 13.49 6.84
C THR A 286 -4.82 13.16 8.28
N VAL A 287 -4.81 11.86 8.60
CA VAL A 287 -5.09 11.34 9.93
C VAL A 287 -3.79 10.99 10.62
N ILE A 288 -3.57 11.56 11.81
CA ILE A 288 -2.39 11.37 12.64
C ILE A 288 -2.88 10.89 14.00
N SER A 289 -2.74 9.60 14.29
CA SER A 289 -3.26 9.06 15.54
C SER A 289 -2.39 8.04 16.24
N ASP A 290 -2.50 8.00 17.57
CA ASP A 290 -1.89 6.92 18.37
C ASP A 290 -0.35 6.81 18.24
N ASN A 291 0.32 7.88 17.81
CA ASN A 291 1.78 7.94 17.77
C ASN A 291 2.35 8.40 19.13
N THR A 292 3.61 8.09 19.40
CA THR A 292 4.29 8.59 20.61
C THR A 292 4.21 10.12 20.69
N LEU A 293 4.33 10.82 19.57
CA LEU A 293 4.06 12.25 19.42
C LEU A 293 3.32 12.47 18.09
N GLY A 294 2.42 13.45 18.01
CA GLY A 294 1.55 13.66 16.84
C GLY A 294 2.32 14.24 15.66
N ALA A 295 2.56 15.55 15.68
CA ALA A 295 3.42 16.17 14.68
C ALA A 295 4.29 17.30 15.25
N THR A 296 5.44 17.50 14.63
CA THR A 296 6.39 18.55 14.98
C THR A 296 6.96 19.24 13.73
N TYR A 297 7.40 20.49 13.94
CA TYR A 297 8.51 21.16 13.25
C TYR A 297 8.15 22.23 12.18
N GLY A 298 9.10 23.17 11.98
CA GLY A 298 8.85 24.62 11.99
C GLY A 298 8.13 25.31 10.83
N ARG A 299 7.66 24.58 9.81
CA ARG A 299 6.87 25.13 8.68
C ARG A 299 5.78 24.19 8.15
N LEU A 300 5.32 23.24 8.96
CA LEU A 300 4.22 22.34 8.59
C LEU A 300 2.89 23.12 8.48
N SER A 301 2.15 22.88 7.40
CA SER A 301 0.76 23.32 7.25
C SER A 301 -0.16 22.10 7.22
N LEU A 302 -1.21 22.13 8.04
CA LEU A 302 -2.25 21.10 8.12
C LEU A 302 -3.59 21.73 7.74
N ILE A 303 -4.32 21.07 6.83
CA ILE A 303 -5.62 21.53 6.34
C ILE A 303 -6.59 20.36 6.34
N SER A 304 -7.75 20.48 6.98
CA SER A 304 -8.73 19.38 7.07
C SER A 304 -8.16 18.10 7.72
N CYS A 305 -7.19 18.23 8.64
CA CYS A 305 -6.50 17.09 9.25
C CYS A 305 -7.08 16.71 10.63
N LEU A 306 -6.97 15.42 10.97
CA LEU A 306 -7.35 14.88 12.27
C LEU A 306 -6.12 14.44 13.05
N VAL A 307 -5.90 15.00 14.24
CA VAL A 307 -4.73 14.71 15.09
C VAL A 307 -5.19 14.25 16.47
N THR A 308 -5.18 12.94 16.72
CA THR A 308 -5.85 12.39 17.91
C THR A 308 -5.10 11.29 18.63
N ARG A 309 -5.31 11.16 19.94
CA ARG A 309 -4.76 10.06 20.77
C ARG A 309 -3.23 9.91 20.73
N ASN A 310 -2.49 10.94 20.33
CA ASN A 310 -1.03 10.92 20.36
C ASN A 310 -0.51 11.30 21.76
N GLY A 311 0.78 11.04 22.03
CA GLY A 311 1.45 11.53 23.25
C GLY A 311 1.55 13.06 23.35
N GLY A 312 1.41 13.75 22.23
CA GLY A 312 1.20 15.20 22.08
C GLY A 312 0.58 15.46 20.72
N GLY A 313 -0.25 16.49 20.56
CA GLY A 313 -0.92 16.83 19.31
C GLY A 313 0.06 17.45 18.31
N LEU A 314 0.25 18.76 18.38
CA LEU A 314 1.12 19.52 17.49
C LEU A 314 2.16 20.34 18.27
N LEU A 315 3.38 20.38 17.74
CA LEU A 315 4.46 21.22 18.24
C LEU A 315 5.02 22.10 17.12
N SER A 316 4.76 23.40 17.21
CA SER A 316 5.15 24.39 16.20
C SER A 316 6.30 25.27 16.68
N PHE A 317 7.44 25.20 16.00
CA PHE A 317 8.63 26.02 16.29
C PHE A 317 8.85 27.09 15.23
N ASN A 318 9.16 28.33 15.65
CA ASN A 318 9.63 29.36 14.73
C ASN A 318 11.08 29.09 14.29
N ALA A 319 11.25 28.72 13.02
CA ALA A 319 12.45 29.04 12.25
C ALA A 319 11.97 29.52 10.86
N ASP A 320 11.72 30.82 10.75
CA ASP A 320 11.65 31.57 9.48
C ASP A 320 10.42 31.35 8.56
N GLY A 321 9.27 30.88 9.08
CA GLY A 321 8.02 30.74 8.31
C GLY A 321 6.72 30.86 9.12
N VAL A 322 5.57 30.77 8.45
CA VAL A 322 4.22 30.78 9.06
C VAL A 322 3.61 29.39 8.97
N ALA A 323 3.51 28.67 10.09
CA ALA A 323 2.73 27.44 10.16
C ALA A 323 1.24 27.76 10.04
N LYS A 324 0.50 26.95 9.26
CA LYS A 324 -0.96 27.08 9.10
C LYS A 324 -1.66 25.83 9.59
N VAL A 325 -2.60 25.98 10.51
CA VAL A 325 -3.50 24.89 10.88
C VAL A 325 -4.91 25.39 10.64
N VAL A 326 -5.57 24.79 9.66
CA VAL A 326 -6.85 25.26 9.14
C VAL A 326 -7.83 24.10 9.06
N ASN A 327 -9.06 24.29 9.53
CA ASN A 327 -10.10 23.26 9.49
C ASN A 327 -9.64 21.93 10.12
N CYS A 328 -8.84 21.94 11.19
CA CYS A 328 -8.32 20.71 11.78
C CYS A 328 -9.03 20.38 13.09
N THR A 329 -9.13 19.08 13.40
CA THR A 329 -9.54 18.60 14.72
C THR A 329 -8.33 18.01 15.43
N ILE A 330 -7.95 18.59 16.57
CA ILE A 330 -6.84 18.17 17.42
C ILE A 330 -7.42 17.79 18.78
N ALA A 331 -7.60 16.50 19.01
CA ALA A 331 -8.38 16.06 20.15
C ALA A 331 -7.91 14.78 20.83
N ALA A 332 -8.22 14.65 22.12
CA ALA A 332 -7.91 13.45 22.91
C ALA A 332 -6.42 13.07 22.94
N ASN A 333 -5.49 14.01 22.71
CA ASN A 333 -4.07 13.76 22.86
C ASN A 333 -3.69 13.77 24.34
N THR A 334 -2.80 12.88 24.76
CA THR A 334 -2.38 12.76 26.17
C THR A 334 -1.37 13.83 26.60
N GLY A 335 -0.91 14.63 25.63
CA GLY A 335 -0.12 15.85 25.83
C GLY A 335 -0.86 17.11 25.36
N ASP A 336 -0.10 18.12 24.98
CA ASP A 336 -0.64 19.39 24.50
C ASP A 336 -1.36 19.18 23.17
N GLY A 337 -2.53 19.80 22.98
CA GLY A 337 -3.19 19.84 21.68
C GLY A 337 -2.31 20.58 20.69
N LEU A 338 -1.94 21.81 21.03
CA LEU A 338 -1.04 22.60 20.18
C LEU A 338 -0.12 23.47 21.03
N ALA A 339 1.17 23.14 20.99
CA ALA A 339 2.23 23.92 21.61
C ALA A 339 2.98 24.75 20.55
N PHE A 340 3.29 26.01 20.86
CA PHE A 340 3.96 26.91 19.92
C PHE A 340 4.96 27.86 20.58
N THR A 341 6.02 28.21 19.84
CA THR A 341 7.04 29.21 20.23
C THR A 341 7.06 30.47 19.35
N GLY A 342 6.21 30.51 18.31
CA GLY A 342 6.41 31.35 17.14
C GLY A 342 5.16 31.99 16.55
N ASN A 343 5.26 32.46 15.31
CA ASN A 343 4.12 33.00 14.54
C ASN A 343 3.38 31.83 13.86
N GLY A 344 2.09 32.01 13.61
CA GLY A 344 1.24 31.00 12.98
C GLY A 344 -0.16 31.53 12.69
N ILE A 345 -0.88 30.79 11.86
CA ILE A 345 -2.28 31.06 11.52
C ILE A 345 -3.11 29.84 11.91
N PHE A 346 -4.04 30.04 12.85
CA PHE A 346 -4.93 29.00 13.38
C PHE A 346 -6.37 29.44 13.14
N ILE A 347 -7.04 28.78 12.18
CA ILE A 347 -8.40 29.14 11.75
C ILE A 347 -9.30 27.91 11.65
N ASN A 348 -10.56 28.01 12.09
CA ASN A 348 -11.57 26.97 11.96
C ASN A 348 -11.20 25.63 12.62
N ASN A 349 -10.42 25.65 13.70
CA ASN A 349 -9.97 24.40 14.33
C ASN A 349 -10.81 24.04 15.56
N ILE A 350 -10.93 22.74 15.82
CA ILE A 350 -11.36 22.23 17.13
C ILE A 350 -10.14 21.69 17.86
N ILE A 351 -9.84 22.24 19.04
CA ILE A 351 -8.74 21.84 19.91
C ILE A 351 -9.33 21.43 21.26
N ALA A 352 -9.70 20.16 21.39
CA ALA A 352 -10.54 19.72 22.49
C ALA A 352 -10.09 18.44 23.18
N PHE A 353 -10.33 18.35 24.49
CA PHE A 353 -10.08 17.14 25.27
C PHE A 353 -8.63 16.62 25.25
N ASN A 354 -7.66 17.50 24.99
CA ASN A 354 -6.25 17.20 25.16
C ASN A 354 -5.85 17.41 26.64
N LYS A 355 -4.62 17.06 27.00
CA LYS A 355 -4.11 17.37 28.35
C LYS A 355 -4.03 18.89 28.57
N ARG A 356 -3.59 19.64 27.57
CA ARG A 356 -3.62 21.11 27.53
C ARG A 356 -4.04 21.52 26.12
N GLY A 357 -4.74 22.63 25.95
CA GLY A 357 -5.23 23.10 24.64
C GLY A 357 -4.13 23.81 23.87
N LEU A 358 -4.23 25.13 23.82
CA LEU A 358 -3.22 26.03 23.25
C LEU A 358 -2.16 26.35 24.30
N VAL A 359 -0.91 26.03 24.00
CA VAL A 359 0.23 26.23 24.92
C VAL A 359 1.29 27.09 24.25
N ARG A 360 1.53 28.28 24.82
CA ARG A 360 2.66 29.13 24.45
C ARG A 360 3.85 28.80 25.34
N THR A 361 4.91 28.28 24.75
CA THR A 361 6.12 27.85 25.48
C THR A 361 7.21 28.93 25.51
N SER A 362 7.31 29.77 24.47
CA SER A 362 8.17 30.97 24.41
C SER A 362 7.78 31.87 23.20
N GLY A 363 8.49 32.97 22.95
CA GLY A 363 8.31 33.82 21.74
C GLY A 363 7.75 35.22 21.97
N ALA A 364 8.17 36.20 21.16
CA ALA A 364 7.81 37.63 21.31
C ALA A 364 6.50 38.04 20.63
N THR A 365 6.12 37.37 19.53
CA THR A 365 4.89 37.66 18.76
C THR A 365 3.85 36.58 18.96
N LEU A 366 2.59 36.97 19.14
CA LEU A 366 1.47 36.03 19.20
C LEU A 366 1.02 35.63 17.79
N PRO A 367 0.67 34.35 17.56
CA PRO A 367 -0.05 33.91 16.36
C PRO A 367 -1.42 34.56 16.22
N SER A 368 -2.00 34.45 15.02
CA SER A 368 -3.42 34.78 14.81
C SER A 368 -4.31 33.57 15.10
N PHE A 369 -5.30 33.78 15.96
CA PHE A 369 -6.35 32.81 16.28
C PHE A 369 -7.71 33.40 15.91
N SER A 370 -8.46 32.75 15.02
CA SER A 370 -9.82 33.15 14.70
C SER A 370 -10.67 31.92 14.43
N TYR A 371 -11.93 31.92 14.88
CA TYR A 371 -12.85 30.81 14.68
C TYR A 371 -12.26 29.46 15.12
N ASN A 372 -11.66 29.39 16.31
CA ASN A 372 -11.26 28.12 16.91
C ASN A 372 -12.13 27.80 18.11
N ASP A 373 -12.45 26.53 18.30
CA ASP A 373 -13.05 26.02 19.54
C ASP A 373 -11.98 25.35 20.40
N VAL A 374 -11.76 25.88 21.60
CA VAL A 374 -10.75 25.36 22.53
C VAL A 374 -11.43 24.97 23.84
N TYR A 375 -11.79 23.69 23.95
CA TYR A 375 -12.70 23.21 24.98
C TYR A 375 -12.25 21.92 25.68
N GLY A 376 -12.52 21.85 26.98
CA GLY A 376 -12.42 20.61 27.74
C GLY A 376 -10.99 20.05 27.81
N ASN A 377 -9.97 20.88 27.56
CA ASN A 377 -8.59 20.46 27.70
C ASN A 377 -8.23 20.51 29.19
N ILE A 378 -7.95 19.35 29.78
CA ILE A 378 -7.81 19.22 31.23
C ILE A 378 -6.56 18.42 31.59
N THR A 379 -5.85 18.87 32.63
CA THR A 379 -5.06 17.94 33.44
C THR A 379 -5.88 17.65 34.67
N ASP A 380 -6.09 16.37 34.97
CA ASP A 380 -6.77 15.91 36.18
C ASP A 380 -8.17 16.53 36.39
N THR A 381 -8.26 17.69 37.04
CA THR A 381 -9.53 18.44 37.22
C THR A 381 -9.46 19.92 36.83
N THR A 382 -8.30 20.42 36.40
CA THR A 382 -8.08 21.83 36.09
C THR A 382 -8.14 22.07 34.58
N ALA A 383 -8.86 23.10 34.15
CA ALA A 383 -8.94 23.50 32.74
C ALA A 383 -7.64 24.19 32.29
N TYR A 384 -7.09 23.73 31.16
CA TYR A 384 -5.86 24.22 30.54
C TYR A 384 -6.06 24.51 29.04
N ASP A 385 -7.20 25.10 28.68
CA ASP A 385 -7.50 25.47 27.30
C ASP A 385 -6.48 26.48 26.75
N TYR A 386 -6.05 27.44 27.57
CA TYR A 386 -5.06 28.45 27.22
C TYR A 386 -3.95 28.50 28.28
N VAL A 387 -2.72 28.20 27.90
CA VAL A 387 -1.55 28.19 28.79
C VAL A 387 -0.44 29.10 28.25
N GLY A 388 0.00 30.07 29.05
CA GLY A 388 1.04 31.02 28.64
C GLY A 388 0.56 32.12 27.67
N LEU A 389 -0.75 32.21 27.45
CA LEU A 389 -1.42 33.25 26.66
C LEU A 389 -2.74 33.66 27.32
N ALA A 390 -3.29 34.81 26.91
CA ALA A 390 -4.62 35.24 27.33
C ALA A 390 -5.69 34.34 26.68
N ASP A 391 -6.79 34.14 27.40
CA ASP A 391 -7.98 33.46 26.87
C ASP A 391 -8.48 34.18 25.61
N GLN A 392 -8.63 33.44 24.50
CA GLN A 392 -9.07 33.99 23.22
C GLN A 392 -10.59 33.93 23.03
N THR A 393 -11.33 33.31 23.96
CA THR A 393 -12.79 33.12 23.86
C THR A 393 -13.51 34.45 23.66
N GLY A 394 -14.43 34.49 22.68
CA GLY A 394 -15.20 35.68 22.31
C GLY A 394 -14.47 36.68 21.41
N ASN A 395 -13.17 36.50 21.16
CA ASN A 395 -12.41 37.32 20.23
C ASN A 395 -12.34 36.65 18.86
N ALA A 396 -12.57 37.40 17.78
CA ALA A 396 -12.41 36.93 16.39
C ALA A 396 -13.09 35.59 16.08
N GLY A 397 -14.28 35.36 16.64
CA GLY A 397 -15.06 34.12 16.44
C GLY A 397 -14.57 32.89 17.22
N ASN A 398 -13.53 33.01 18.06
CA ASN A 398 -13.09 31.89 18.90
C ASN A 398 -14.12 31.59 19.99
N ILE A 399 -14.35 30.32 20.26
CA ILE A 399 -15.30 29.81 21.25
C ILE A 399 -14.63 28.81 22.20
N LYS A 400 -15.37 28.43 23.23
CA LYS A 400 -14.98 27.44 24.25
C LYS A 400 -16.25 26.72 24.69
N GLU A 401 -16.74 25.81 23.86
CA GLU A 401 -17.98 25.08 24.09
C GLU A 401 -17.80 23.61 23.70
N ASP A 402 -18.67 22.70 24.16
CA ASP A 402 -18.53 21.30 23.81
C ASP A 402 -18.74 21.08 22.30
N PRO A 403 -17.76 20.52 21.55
CA PRO A 403 -17.93 20.25 20.12
C PRO A 403 -19.04 19.24 19.79
N LEU A 404 -19.53 18.46 20.77
CA LEU A 404 -20.53 17.41 20.57
C LEU A 404 -20.11 16.34 19.55
N PHE A 405 -18.89 15.81 19.73
CA PHE A 405 -18.39 14.69 18.94
C PHE A 405 -19.29 13.44 19.08
N ALA A 406 -19.51 12.76 17.95
CA ALA A 406 -20.38 11.58 17.85
C ALA A 406 -19.98 10.47 18.83
N ASN A 407 -18.71 10.05 18.82
CA ASN A 407 -18.19 9.06 19.75
C ASN A 407 -16.66 9.14 19.91
N ARG A 408 -16.23 10.08 20.75
CA ARG A 408 -14.81 10.26 21.08
C ARG A 408 -14.12 9.00 21.61
N ALA A 409 -14.84 8.15 22.35
CA ALA A 409 -14.26 6.94 22.96
C ALA A 409 -13.89 5.88 21.91
N SER A 410 -14.65 5.79 20.81
CA SER A 410 -14.31 4.94 19.67
C SER A 410 -13.39 5.62 18.64
N GLY A 411 -13.03 6.88 18.87
CA GLY A 411 -12.22 7.66 17.93
C GLY A 411 -13.02 8.34 16.81
N ASP A 412 -14.33 8.42 16.94
CA ASP A 412 -15.21 9.12 16.01
C ASP A 412 -15.38 10.59 16.46
N PHE A 413 -14.78 11.50 15.69
CA PHE A 413 -14.74 12.93 15.94
C PHE A 413 -15.63 13.73 14.99
N HIS A 414 -16.58 13.08 14.31
CA HIS A 414 -17.64 13.81 13.60
C HIS A 414 -18.43 14.65 14.60
N ILE A 415 -18.71 15.89 14.24
CA ILE A 415 -19.61 16.75 14.99
C ILE A 415 -21.06 16.38 14.63
N THR A 416 -21.94 16.24 15.62
CA THR A 416 -23.33 15.79 15.42
C THR A 416 -24.35 16.93 15.52
N GLY A 417 -23.86 18.15 15.72
CA GLY A 417 -24.61 19.35 16.03
C GLY A 417 -23.76 20.27 16.90
N GLY A 418 -24.35 21.36 17.38
CA GLY A 418 -23.72 22.19 18.42
C GLY A 418 -22.93 23.38 17.89
N PRO A 419 -22.00 23.91 18.70
CA PRO A 419 -21.44 25.26 18.55
C PRO A 419 -20.42 25.38 17.41
N CYS A 420 -19.87 24.26 16.94
CA CYS A 420 -18.91 24.20 15.83
C CYS A 420 -19.56 24.16 14.44
N VAL A 421 -20.90 24.06 14.39
CA VAL A 421 -21.66 23.90 13.16
C VAL A 421 -22.00 25.24 12.52
N ASN A 422 -21.60 25.42 11.26
CA ASN A 422 -21.84 26.59 10.41
C ASN A 422 -21.35 27.89 11.07
N THR A 423 -20.20 27.83 11.74
CA THR A 423 -19.65 28.94 12.54
C THR A 423 -18.23 29.33 12.18
N GLY A 424 -17.58 28.64 11.24
CA GLY A 424 -16.23 28.97 10.79
C GLY A 424 -16.17 30.10 9.74
N ASP A 425 -14.95 30.46 9.35
CA ASP A 425 -14.62 31.46 8.35
C ASP A 425 -14.45 30.85 6.96
N ASN A 426 -15.36 31.16 6.04
CA ASN A 426 -15.29 30.73 4.65
C ASN A 426 -14.06 31.27 3.91
N ASN A 427 -13.46 32.39 4.34
CA ASN A 427 -12.27 32.94 3.69
C ASN A 427 -11.02 32.07 3.88
N ALA A 428 -11.05 31.14 4.83
CA ALA A 428 -9.98 30.17 5.05
C ALA A 428 -10.10 28.93 4.16
N VAL A 429 -11.20 28.80 3.40
CA VAL A 429 -11.50 27.66 2.52
C VAL A 429 -11.29 28.07 1.06
N ASN A 430 -10.52 27.27 0.31
CA ASN A 430 -10.37 27.47 -1.13
C ASN A 430 -11.47 26.73 -1.89
N THR A 431 -11.77 27.21 -3.11
CA THR A 431 -12.71 26.52 -4.00
C THR A 431 -12.19 25.11 -4.31
N GLY A 432 -13.02 24.10 -4.03
CA GLY A 432 -12.68 22.69 -4.24
C GLY A 432 -12.05 21.99 -3.03
N ASP A 433 -11.81 22.70 -1.93
CA ASP A 433 -11.37 22.06 -0.68
C ASP A 433 -12.46 21.10 -0.17
N VAL A 434 -12.01 19.95 0.32
CA VAL A 434 -12.86 18.92 0.91
C VAL A 434 -12.53 18.70 2.39
N ASP A 435 -13.50 18.18 3.14
CA ASP A 435 -13.32 17.69 4.49
C ASP A 435 -12.62 16.31 4.49
N LEU A 436 -12.46 15.73 5.67
CA LEU A 436 -11.82 14.43 5.81
C LEU A 436 -12.65 13.27 5.24
N ASP A 437 -13.95 13.47 5.01
CA ASP A 437 -14.87 12.52 4.36
C ASP A 437 -14.93 12.68 2.84
N ASN A 438 -14.11 13.58 2.30
CA ASN A 438 -14.12 14.02 0.90
C ASN A 438 -15.40 14.78 0.48
N ALA A 439 -16.15 15.33 1.43
CA ALA A 439 -17.27 16.21 1.14
C ALA A 439 -16.80 17.67 0.97
N PRO A 440 -17.50 18.53 0.20
CA PRO A 440 -17.14 19.94 0.08
C PRO A 440 -17.08 20.64 1.44
N ARG A 441 -16.06 21.49 1.66
CA ARG A 441 -15.86 22.22 2.93
C ARG A 441 -16.88 23.30 3.24
N ILE A 442 -17.65 23.81 2.30
CA ILE A 442 -18.71 24.78 2.60
C ILE A 442 -20.04 24.10 2.30
N GLN A 443 -20.72 23.66 3.35
CA GLN A 443 -22.07 23.13 3.29
C GLN A 443 -23.02 24.13 3.93
N ASN A 444 -24.26 24.23 3.44
CA ASN A 444 -25.28 25.16 3.96
C ASN A 444 -24.86 26.64 4.07
N GLY A 445 -23.80 27.05 3.35
CA GLY A 445 -23.34 28.43 3.23
C GLY A 445 -22.22 28.84 4.18
N ILE A 446 -21.89 28.06 5.21
CA ILE A 446 -20.81 28.37 6.18
C ILE A 446 -20.05 27.08 6.52
N VAL A 447 -18.72 27.16 6.50
CA VAL A 447 -17.82 26.07 6.93
C VAL A 447 -17.98 25.75 8.42
N ASP A 448 -17.91 24.48 8.77
CA ASP A 448 -17.85 24.02 10.16
C ASP A 448 -16.43 24.15 10.73
N MET A 449 -16.32 24.39 12.05
CA MET A 449 -15.02 24.26 12.71
C MET A 449 -14.62 22.77 12.80
N GLY A 450 -13.34 22.48 12.57
CA GLY A 450 -12.78 21.13 12.61
C GLY A 450 -12.65 20.47 11.24
N CYS A 451 -12.20 19.22 11.24
CA CYS A 451 -11.86 18.48 10.01
C CYS A 451 -13.05 17.86 9.26
N TYR A 452 -14.27 17.94 9.81
CA TYR A 452 -15.49 17.40 9.22
C TYR A 452 -16.53 18.51 9.03
N GLU A 453 -17.39 18.37 8.03
CA GLU A 453 -18.62 19.14 7.90
C GLU A 453 -19.85 18.33 8.39
N THR A 454 -20.79 19.00 9.04
CA THR A 454 -22.09 18.44 9.41
C THR A 454 -23.01 18.36 8.20
N GLY A 455 -23.73 17.25 8.09
CA GLY A 455 -24.72 17.03 7.03
C GLY A 455 -24.34 15.98 6.00
N ASN A 456 -23.10 15.47 6.03
CA ASN A 456 -22.68 14.31 5.26
C ASN A 456 -22.23 13.16 6.18
N VAL A 457 -23.17 12.54 6.92
CA VAL A 457 -22.88 11.22 7.52
C VAL A 457 -23.13 10.14 6.48
N THR A 458 -22.28 10.11 5.47
CA THR A 458 -21.89 8.86 4.85
C THR A 458 -20.39 8.93 4.61
N LEU A 459 -19.62 8.68 5.67
CA LEU A 459 -18.35 8.02 5.50
C LEU A 459 -18.58 6.87 4.52
N PRO A 460 -17.89 6.81 3.37
CA PRO A 460 -17.95 5.62 2.53
C PRO A 460 -17.31 4.49 3.33
N LEU A 461 -18.15 3.78 4.07
CA LEU A 461 -17.76 2.59 4.79
C LEU A 461 -17.38 1.55 3.75
N SER A 462 -16.24 0.91 3.97
CA SER A 462 -15.75 -0.15 3.10
C SER A 462 -15.64 -1.45 3.88
N LEU A 463 -15.74 -2.56 3.15
CA LEU A 463 -15.44 -3.87 3.68
C LEU A 463 -13.95 -4.17 3.48
N PHE A 464 -13.32 -4.79 4.47
CA PHE A 464 -11.92 -5.18 4.40
C PHE A 464 -11.68 -6.58 5.00
N PHE A 465 -10.99 -7.44 4.27
CA PHE A 465 -10.54 -8.75 4.79
C PHE A 465 -9.31 -8.58 5.69
N SER A 466 -9.55 -8.55 7.00
CA SER A 466 -8.47 -8.49 8.00
C SER A 466 -7.78 -9.82 8.27
N VAL A 467 -8.45 -10.92 7.94
CA VAL A 467 -7.85 -12.24 7.79
C VAL A 467 -8.38 -12.78 6.46
N GLN A 468 -7.47 -13.10 5.56
CA GLN A 468 -7.81 -13.68 4.25
C GLN A 468 -8.29 -15.13 4.44
N PRO A 469 -9.20 -15.63 3.58
CA PRO A 469 -9.49 -17.06 3.54
C PRO A 469 -8.21 -17.81 3.16
N GLY A 470 -7.85 -18.79 3.97
CA GLY A 470 -6.78 -19.71 3.65
C GLY A 470 -7.20 -20.76 2.64
N GLY A 471 -6.22 -21.51 2.17
CA GLY A 471 -6.45 -22.73 1.42
C GLY A 471 -6.80 -23.92 2.31
N GLY A 472 -6.57 -25.10 1.77
CA GLY A 472 -6.73 -26.36 2.49
C GLY A 472 -7.05 -27.50 1.55
N THR A 473 -7.62 -28.56 2.07
CA THR A 473 -8.07 -29.70 1.29
C THR A 473 -9.57 -29.62 1.12
N ALA A 474 -10.14 -29.67 -0.08
CA ALA A 474 -11.60 -29.71 -0.23
C ALA A 474 -12.15 -31.10 0.18
N PRO A 475 -13.27 -31.23 0.91
CA PRO A 475 -14.15 -30.18 1.44
C PRO A 475 -13.91 -29.86 2.94
N VAL A 476 -12.65 -29.83 3.37
CA VAL A 476 -12.24 -29.44 4.73
C VAL A 476 -12.33 -27.93 4.88
N ARG A 477 -12.52 -27.49 6.14
CA ARG A 477 -12.54 -26.08 6.51
C ARG A 477 -11.28 -25.36 6.04
N LEU A 478 -11.47 -24.16 5.50
CA LEU A 478 -10.39 -23.25 5.14
C LEU A 478 -9.53 -22.94 6.38
N ASN A 479 -8.22 -22.86 6.22
CA ASN A 479 -7.32 -22.48 7.30
C ASN A 479 -6.23 -21.53 6.77
N PRO A 480 -6.19 -20.26 7.21
CA PRO A 480 -7.08 -19.62 8.20
C PRO A 480 -8.52 -19.40 7.72
N GLN A 481 -9.46 -19.18 8.65
CA GLN A 481 -10.82 -18.75 8.34
C GLN A 481 -10.87 -17.21 8.14
N PRO A 482 -11.66 -16.69 7.18
CA PRO A 482 -11.66 -15.27 6.89
C PRO A 482 -12.35 -14.43 7.98
N VAL A 483 -11.90 -13.19 8.11
CA VAL A 483 -12.49 -12.20 9.02
C VAL A 483 -12.63 -10.87 8.29
N VAL A 484 -13.87 -10.43 8.10
CA VAL A 484 -14.20 -9.18 7.39
C VAL A 484 -14.54 -8.08 8.38
N ARG A 485 -13.98 -6.89 8.18
CA ARG A 485 -14.22 -5.68 8.97
C ARG A 485 -14.99 -4.66 8.15
N VAL A 486 -15.77 -3.84 8.84
CA VAL A 486 -16.28 -2.57 8.31
C VAL A 486 -15.32 -1.49 8.76
N GLN A 487 -14.80 -0.72 7.81
CA GLN A 487 -13.85 0.34 8.09
C GLN A 487 -14.30 1.66 7.46
N ASP A 488 -13.94 2.76 8.11
CA ASP A 488 -14.04 4.09 7.51
C ASP A 488 -12.85 4.34 6.55
N ALA A 489 -12.82 5.52 5.94
CA ALA A 489 -11.76 5.96 5.04
C ALA A 489 -10.37 6.01 5.72
N THR A 490 -10.31 5.97 7.05
CA THR A 490 -9.08 5.97 7.85
C THR A 490 -8.59 4.56 8.19
N GLY A 491 -9.33 3.52 7.80
CA GLY A 491 -9.05 2.13 8.13
C GLY A 491 -9.42 1.74 9.57
N ALA A 492 -10.04 2.66 10.34
CA ALA A 492 -10.51 2.37 11.69
C ALA A 492 -11.75 1.46 11.63
N LEU A 493 -11.87 0.57 12.61
CA LEU A 493 -13.00 -0.35 12.71
C LEU A 493 -14.27 0.42 13.12
N VAL A 494 -15.29 0.42 12.26
CA VAL A 494 -16.53 1.13 12.53
C VAL A 494 -17.60 0.14 13.01
N ALA A 495 -18.28 0.47 14.11
CA ALA A 495 -19.44 -0.28 14.54
C ALA A 495 -20.55 -0.19 13.47
N HIS A 496 -21.03 -1.33 12.99
CA HIS A 496 -22.04 -1.41 11.94
C HIS A 496 -23.05 -2.51 12.28
N THR A 497 -24.33 -2.26 11.98
CA THR A 497 -25.42 -3.21 12.21
C THR A 497 -25.72 -3.96 10.90
N GLY A 498 -26.09 -5.24 10.99
CA GLY A 498 -26.35 -6.07 9.81
C GLY A 498 -25.47 -7.31 9.76
N SER A 499 -25.31 -7.87 8.56
CA SER A 499 -24.56 -9.11 8.34
C SER A 499 -23.72 -9.05 7.07
N ILE A 500 -22.57 -9.71 7.10
CA ILE A 500 -21.73 -9.91 5.91
C ILE A 500 -22.00 -11.29 5.35
N THR A 501 -22.26 -11.37 4.05
CA THR A 501 -22.40 -12.61 3.29
C THR A 501 -21.18 -12.81 2.40
N LEU A 502 -20.57 -13.99 2.47
CA LEU A 502 -19.50 -14.42 1.57
C LEU A 502 -20.05 -15.36 0.50
N SER A 503 -19.58 -15.18 -0.73
CA SER A 503 -19.87 -16.07 -1.85
C SER A 503 -18.63 -16.26 -2.73
N ILE A 504 -18.55 -17.35 -3.49
CA ILE A 504 -17.48 -17.50 -4.49
C ILE A 504 -17.76 -16.51 -5.63
N LYS A 505 -16.77 -15.68 -5.95
CA LYS A 505 -16.84 -14.73 -7.05
C LYS A 505 -17.06 -15.46 -8.38
N SER A 506 -18.02 -14.99 -9.16
CA SER A 506 -18.30 -15.57 -10.47
C SER A 506 -17.05 -15.58 -11.36
N GLY A 507 -16.81 -16.70 -12.05
CA GLY A 507 -15.63 -16.90 -12.90
C GLY A 507 -14.35 -17.31 -12.15
N THR A 508 -14.43 -17.55 -10.85
CA THR A 508 -13.28 -18.01 -10.03
C THR A 508 -13.46 -19.45 -9.57
N GLY A 509 -12.34 -20.19 -9.51
CA GLY A 509 -12.36 -21.63 -9.25
C GLY A 509 -13.02 -22.50 -10.34
N PRO A 510 -13.03 -23.84 -10.17
CA PRO A 510 -13.65 -24.76 -11.10
C PRO A 510 -15.18 -24.65 -11.15
N ALA A 511 -15.75 -24.95 -12.32
CA ALA A 511 -17.18 -24.92 -12.53
C ALA A 511 -17.96 -25.84 -11.55
N GLY A 512 -19.03 -25.29 -10.98
CA GLY A 512 -19.87 -25.97 -10.00
C GLY A 512 -19.24 -26.16 -8.63
N ALA A 513 -18.24 -25.34 -8.27
CA ALA A 513 -17.80 -25.20 -6.90
C ALA A 513 -18.82 -24.37 -6.08
N THR A 514 -18.95 -24.70 -4.80
CA THR A 514 -19.87 -24.06 -3.86
C THR A 514 -19.16 -23.80 -2.53
N LEU A 515 -19.40 -22.63 -1.95
CA LEU A 515 -19.00 -22.31 -0.59
C LEU A 515 -19.93 -23.04 0.39
N LEU A 516 -19.34 -23.81 1.29
CA LEU A 516 -20.00 -24.59 2.33
C LEU A 516 -19.84 -23.90 3.68
N GLY A 517 -20.67 -24.30 4.65
CA GLY A 517 -20.65 -23.75 6.00
C GLY A 517 -21.63 -22.58 6.18
N THR A 518 -21.36 -21.73 7.17
CA THR A 518 -22.17 -20.57 7.51
C THR A 518 -21.65 -19.36 6.72
N THR A 519 -22.25 -19.09 5.56
CA THR A 519 -21.80 -18.05 4.62
C THR A 519 -22.25 -16.64 4.99
N THR A 520 -23.16 -16.48 5.94
CA THR A 520 -23.65 -15.18 6.42
C THR A 520 -23.42 -15.09 7.93
N MET A 521 -22.69 -14.07 8.37
CA MET A 521 -22.40 -13.84 9.78
C MET A 521 -22.81 -12.42 10.19
N PRO A 522 -23.35 -12.24 11.42
CA PRO A 522 -23.66 -10.92 11.93
C PRO A 522 -22.38 -10.11 12.15
N ILE A 523 -22.49 -8.79 12.00
CA ILE A 523 -21.42 -7.86 12.32
C ILE A 523 -21.49 -7.53 13.82
N ILE A 524 -20.41 -7.82 14.55
CA ILE A 524 -20.30 -7.55 15.98
C ILE A 524 -19.05 -6.70 16.20
N ASN A 525 -19.23 -5.50 16.78
CA ASN A 525 -18.17 -4.50 16.95
C ASN A 525 -17.41 -4.21 15.63
N GLY A 526 -18.15 -4.07 14.52
CA GLY A 526 -17.59 -3.77 13.20
C GLY A 526 -16.96 -4.96 12.47
N ARG A 527 -17.11 -6.20 12.96
CA ARG A 527 -16.45 -7.38 12.39
C ARG A 527 -17.38 -8.57 12.22
N ALA A 528 -17.24 -9.30 11.12
CA ALA A 528 -17.81 -10.62 10.90
C ALA A 528 -16.69 -11.68 10.92
N VAL A 529 -16.78 -12.63 11.85
CA VAL A 529 -15.79 -13.72 12.03
C VAL A 529 -16.39 -15.02 11.51
N PHE A 530 -15.80 -15.58 10.47
CA PHE A 530 -16.19 -16.89 9.93
C PHE A 530 -15.36 -17.99 10.59
N TRP A 531 -15.94 -19.18 10.74
CA TRP A 531 -15.30 -20.26 11.52
C TRP A 531 -15.48 -21.67 10.93
N ASN A 532 -16.34 -21.84 9.92
CA ASN A 532 -16.67 -23.14 9.31
C ASN A 532 -16.74 -23.15 7.79
N LEU A 533 -16.21 -22.14 7.12
CA LEU A 533 -16.24 -22.09 5.66
C LEU A 533 -15.34 -23.15 5.06
N ALA A 534 -15.81 -23.79 4.00
CA ALA A 534 -15.09 -24.77 3.19
C ALA A 534 -15.52 -24.64 1.73
N VAL A 535 -14.72 -25.12 0.79
CA VAL A 535 -15.14 -25.23 -0.62
C VAL A 535 -15.32 -26.70 -0.96
N ASN A 536 -16.42 -27.05 -1.62
CA ASN A 536 -16.77 -28.45 -1.89
C ASN A 536 -15.82 -29.17 -2.87
N LYS A 537 -15.03 -28.43 -3.66
CA LYS A 537 -14.22 -28.97 -4.75
C LYS A 537 -12.78 -28.49 -4.69
N PRO A 538 -11.81 -29.37 -5.00
CA PRO A 538 -10.44 -28.93 -5.20
C PRO A 538 -10.36 -28.01 -6.42
N GLY A 539 -9.46 -27.05 -6.38
CA GLY A 539 -9.36 -26.00 -7.39
C GLY A 539 -8.45 -24.86 -6.93
N ALA A 540 -7.98 -24.08 -7.89
CA ALA A 540 -7.14 -22.90 -7.65
C ALA A 540 -7.85 -21.62 -8.06
N GLY A 541 -7.40 -20.50 -7.51
CA GLY A 541 -7.88 -19.17 -7.89
C GLY A 541 -9.30 -18.87 -7.42
N TYR A 542 -9.80 -19.51 -6.36
CA TYR A 542 -11.05 -19.11 -5.73
C TYR A 542 -10.90 -17.71 -5.14
N VAL A 543 -11.92 -16.87 -5.32
CA VAL A 543 -12.03 -15.57 -4.66
C VAL A 543 -13.36 -15.53 -3.94
N LEU A 544 -13.37 -15.06 -2.68
CA LEU A 544 -14.62 -14.79 -1.96
C LEU A 544 -14.98 -13.32 -2.11
N THR A 545 -16.20 -13.03 -2.56
CA THR A 545 -16.78 -11.68 -2.53
C THR A 545 -17.59 -11.53 -1.25
N ALA A 546 -17.24 -10.52 -0.45
CA ALA A 546 -17.99 -10.09 0.72
C ALA A 546 -18.99 -8.99 0.36
N VAL A 547 -20.24 -9.18 0.77
CA VAL A 547 -21.34 -8.23 0.55
C VAL A 547 -22.05 -7.95 1.86
N SER A 548 -22.39 -6.69 2.08
CA SER A 548 -23.27 -6.21 3.13
C SER A 548 -24.18 -5.13 2.53
N ASP A 549 -25.43 -5.07 2.97
CA ASP A 549 -26.38 -4.07 2.46
C ASP A 549 -25.86 -2.66 2.73
N GLY A 550 -25.89 -1.80 1.70
CA GLY A 550 -25.44 -0.42 1.79
C GLY A 550 -23.91 -0.20 1.77
N LEU A 551 -23.10 -1.25 1.63
CA LEU A 551 -21.64 -1.15 1.56
C LEU A 551 -21.11 -1.67 0.21
N PRO A 552 -20.05 -1.05 -0.37
CA PRO A 552 -19.36 -1.61 -1.54
C PRO A 552 -18.81 -3.02 -1.23
N SER A 553 -18.97 -3.95 -2.16
CA SER A 553 -18.42 -5.30 -2.01
C SER A 553 -16.90 -5.29 -2.09
N VAL A 554 -16.24 -6.19 -1.35
CA VAL A 554 -14.80 -6.42 -1.43
C VAL A 554 -14.50 -7.88 -1.75
N ASP A 555 -13.43 -8.09 -2.51
CA ASP A 555 -12.96 -9.42 -2.84
C ASP A 555 -11.78 -9.83 -1.93
N SER A 556 -11.71 -11.11 -1.60
CA SER A 556 -10.54 -11.69 -0.95
C SER A 556 -9.36 -11.79 -1.92
N GLN A 557 -8.17 -12.06 -1.37
CA GLN A 557 -7.09 -12.58 -2.21
C GLN A 557 -7.46 -13.98 -2.75
N PRO A 558 -6.91 -14.38 -3.92
CA PRO A 558 -7.12 -15.71 -4.45
C PRO A 558 -6.57 -16.79 -3.51
N PHE A 559 -7.28 -17.92 -3.39
CA PHE A 559 -6.82 -19.08 -2.64
C PHE A 559 -7.12 -20.39 -3.38
N SER A 560 -6.48 -21.47 -2.95
CA SER A 560 -6.58 -22.78 -3.58
C SER A 560 -6.95 -23.85 -2.55
N THR A 561 -7.74 -24.83 -2.97
CA THR A 561 -8.02 -26.04 -2.20
C THR A 561 -7.51 -27.26 -2.95
N ALA A 562 -6.69 -28.09 -2.31
CA ALA A 562 -6.19 -29.34 -2.87
C ALA A 562 -7.25 -30.45 -2.82
N ALA A 563 -7.08 -31.47 -3.68
CA ALA A 563 -7.89 -32.68 -3.59
C ALA A 563 -7.59 -33.38 -2.27
N ASN A 564 -8.64 -33.92 -1.64
CA ASN A 564 -8.42 -34.80 -0.50
C ASN A 564 -7.84 -36.12 -1.02
N PRO A 565 -6.57 -36.47 -0.71
CA PRO A 565 -6.02 -37.75 -1.16
C PRO A 565 -6.82 -38.93 -0.60
N TRP A 566 -7.65 -38.70 0.42
CA TRP A 566 -8.54 -39.69 1.00
C TRP A 566 -9.94 -39.77 0.34
N CYS A 567 -10.35 -38.79 -0.48
CA CYS A 567 -11.66 -38.82 -1.17
C CYS A 567 -11.63 -39.46 -2.56
N ASP A 568 -10.44 -39.64 -3.17
CA ASP A 568 -10.27 -40.41 -4.41
C ASP A 568 -10.14 -41.92 -4.16
N LEU A 569 -10.07 -42.36 -2.90
CA LEU A 569 -10.00 -43.79 -2.54
C LEU A 569 -11.36 -44.52 -2.63
N ASN A 570 -12.43 -43.84 -3.02
CA ASN A 570 -13.78 -44.42 -3.10
C ASN A 570 -14.18 -44.93 -4.50
N ARG A 571 -13.25 -45.08 -5.45
CA ARG A 571 -13.58 -45.74 -6.73
C ARG A 571 -13.64 -47.27 -6.65
N ASP A 572 -12.92 -47.93 -5.74
CA ASP A 572 -12.71 -49.39 -5.83
C ASP A 572 -13.04 -50.22 -4.57
N GLY A 573 -13.81 -49.67 -3.62
CA GLY A 573 -14.78 -50.46 -2.84
C GLY A 573 -14.30 -51.58 -1.89
N LEU A 574 -13.05 -51.66 -1.41
CA LEU A 574 -12.66 -52.59 -0.34
C LEU A 574 -11.52 -51.99 0.52
N PHE A 575 -11.80 -51.66 1.79
CA PHE A 575 -10.77 -51.37 2.78
C PHE A 575 -10.61 -52.54 3.75
N THR A 576 -9.37 -52.89 4.08
CA THR A 576 -9.05 -53.84 5.15
C THR A 576 -8.92 -53.11 6.49
N LEU A 577 -8.98 -53.85 7.60
CA LEU A 577 -8.78 -53.28 8.95
C LEU A 577 -7.40 -52.62 9.11
N ALA A 578 -6.40 -53.02 8.30
CA ALA A 578 -5.07 -52.45 8.29
C ALA A 578 -5.05 -51.00 7.73
N ASP A 579 -5.84 -50.73 6.69
CA ASP A 579 -5.92 -49.41 6.05
C ASP A 579 -6.56 -48.37 6.99
N ILE A 580 -7.59 -48.80 7.74
CA ILE A 580 -8.25 -47.98 8.77
C ILE A 580 -7.29 -47.70 9.94
N THR A 581 -6.50 -48.70 10.33
CA THR A 581 -5.55 -48.58 11.44
C THR A 581 -4.39 -47.66 11.10
N TYR A 582 -3.90 -47.70 9.86
CA TYR A 582 -2.85 -46.80 9.36
C TYR A 582 -3.36 -45.36 9.25
N ALA A 583 -4.57 -45.15 8.72
CA ALA A 583 -5.18 -43.82 8.63
C ALA A 583 -5.41 -43.19 10.02
N LEU A 584 -5.82 -43.97 11.03
CA LEU A 584 -5.95 -43.51 12.41
C LEU A 584 -4.61 -43.14 13.05
N ARG A 585 -3.53 -43.86 12.72
CA ARG A 585 -2.18 -43.55 13.22
C ARG A 585 -1.60 -42.29 12.61
N VAL A 586 -1.79 -42.06 11.31
CA VAL A 586 -1.37 -40.81 10.64
C VAL A 586 -2.20 -39.62 11.15
N TRP A 587 -3.51 -39.78 11.37
CA TRP A 587 -4.35 -38.72 11.96
C TRP A 587 -3.95 -38.37 13.40
N ALA A 588 -3.51 -39.37 14.17
CA ALA A 588 -2.95 -39.17 15.51
C ALA A 588 -1.50 -38.64 15.50
N GLY A 589 -0.90 -38.38 14.33
CA GLY A 589 0.48 -37.90 14.18
C GLY A 589 1.55 -38.93 14.52
N LEU A 590 1.18 -40.21 14.59
CA LEU A 590 2.08 -41.30 14.98
C LEU A 590 2.92 -41.83 13.82
N ASP A 591 2.48 -41.63 12.58
CA ASP A 591 3.17 -42.02 11.36
C ASP A 591 3.18 -40.84 10.37
N GLN A 592 4.30 -40.66 9.63
CA GLN A 592 4.41 -39.67 8.55
C GLN A 592 3.97 -40.30 7.23
N PRO A 593 3.22 -39.60 6.37
CA PRO A 593 2.84 -40.13 5.06
C PRO A 593 4.10 -40.32 4.22
N THR A 594 4.29 -41.51 3.67
CA THR A 594 5.37 -41.83 2.72
C THR A 594 5.04 -41.35 1.32
#